data_AF-A0A1Z8NEK6-F1
#
_entry.id   AF-A0A1Z8NEK6-F1
#
_cell.length_a   1.000
_cell.length_b   1.000
_cell.length_c   1.000
_cell.angle_alpha   90.00
_cell.angle_beta   90.00
_cell.angle_gamma   90.00
#
_symmetry.space_group_name_H-M   'P 1'
#
loop_
_entity.id
_entity.type
_entity.pdbx_description
1 polymer ?
#
loop_
_entity_poly.entity_id
_entity_poly.type
_entity_poly.pdbx_seq_one_letter_code
_entity_poly.pdbx_strand_id
1 'polypeptide(L)'
;MSTAQGVNQACCRTVWEPAALSESAFELRDWLQRQGVSPDCPIESLFCKWLPGRDLERLEAEAEGLQALIPWADELVLPRPIAVGSAAGRALLVLDRLELGGADPVGWQHLGRALARLHRSSMDAGPGFFGWEGDRWIGAGIQRGGWESSWGRFFCRQRLGDQFSCLALQGLQWQESDELLERLEPWLDQHQPPACLVHGDLWPGNADVLRDGRPCVFDPAVSYSDREVDIAMASMFGGLPQGFFRAYNDEWPLPAGAEQRRVAYNLFHFLNHANLFGGSYIASCETSIRQLLRILRAGSN
;
A
#
# COMPACT_ATOMS: atom_id res chain seq x y z
N MET A 1 19.22 22.31 -15.14
CA MET A 1 18.42 23.09 -14.18
C MET A 1 16.97 22.95 -14.57
N SER A 2 16.27 21.99 -13.96
CA SER A 2 14.81 21.91 -13.93
C SER A 2 14.48 21.35 -12.57
N THR A 3 13.96 22.23 -11.73
CA THR A 3 13.62 22.03 -10.32
C THR A 3 12.49 21.03 -10.18
N ALA A 4 12.64 20.12 -9.22
CA ALA A 4 11.62 19.22 -8.71
C ALA A 4 10.29 19.95 -8.50
N GLN A 5 9.37 19.81 -9.45
CA GLN A 5 7.97 20.18 -9.28
C GLN A 5 7.24 18.97 -8.72
N GLY A 6 6.89 19.10 -7.45
CA GLY A 6 5.91 18.36 -6.67
C GLY A 6 5.43 17.03 -7.25
N VAL A 7 5.95 15.94 -6.71
CA VAL A 7 5.21 14.69 -6.61
C VAL A 7 3.98 15.01 -5.74
N ASN A 8 2.85 15.31 -6.38
CA ASN A 8 1.56 15.30 -5.72
C ASN A 8 1.33 13.87 -5.24
N GLN A 9 1.64 13.60 -3.96
CA GLN A 9 1.28 12.37 -3.28
C GLN A 9 -0.23 12.18 -3.40
N ALA A 10 -0.65 11.13 -4.11
CA ALA A 10 -2.05 10.87 -4.43
C ALA A 10 -2.88 10.41 -3.21
N CYS A 11 -2.29 10.21 -2.03
CA CYS A 11 -3.01 9.75 -0.84
C CYS A 11 -3.22 10.81 0.25
N CYS A 12 -2.33 11.80 0.40
CA CYS A 12 -2.43 12.80 1.46
C CYS A 12 -2.10 14.21 0.92
N ARG A 13 -3.11 15.05 0.69
CA ARG A 13 -2.95 16.46 0.27
C ARG A 13 -2.40 17.39 1.36
N THR A 14 -1.91 16.86 2.48
CA THR A 14 -1.72 17.63 3.72
C THR A 14 -0.52 17.15 4.51
N VAL A 15 0.67 17.38 3.94
CA VAL A 15 1.93 17.36 4.70
C VAL A 15 2.12 18.73 5.33
N TRP A 16 2.30 18.80 6.66
CA TRP A 16 2.80 20.00 7.33
C TRP A 16 4.23 19.76 7.78
N GLU A 17 5.07 20.78 7.63
CA GLU A 17 6.32 20.82 8.38
C GLU A 17 5.98 21.00 9.87
N PRO A 18 6.47 20.16 10.78
CA PRO A 18 6.20 20.28 12.22
C PRO A 18 6.51 21.65 12.80
N ALA A 19 7.48 22.39 12.24
CA ALA A 19 7.75 23.78 12.59
C ALA A 19 6.52 24.68 12.40
N ALA A 20 5.75 24.48 11.32
CA ALA A 20 4.51 25.22 11.06
C ALA A 20 3.37 24.85 12.03
N LEU A 21 3.40 23.65 12.63
CA LEU A 21 2.46 23.31 13.71
C LEU A 21 2.79 24.08 14.98
N SER A 22 4.06 24.10 15.38
CA SER A 22 4.55 24.84 16.56
C SER A 22 4.38 26.36 16.48
N GLU A 23 4.23 26.95 15.29
CA GLU A 23 3.97 28.38 15.11
C GLU A 23 2.47 28.75 15.09
N SER A 24 1.57 27.76 15.21
CA SER A 24 0.13 27.96 15.24
C SER A 24 -0.40 28.03 16.69
N ALA A 25 -1.70 28.35 16.89
CA ALA A 25 -2.33 28.26 18.22
C ALA A 25 -2.35 26.84 18.81
N PHE A 26 -1.88 25.84 18.06
CA PHE A 26 -1.70 24.46 18.47
C PHE A 26 -0.22 24.16 18.73
N GLU A 27 0.15 23.99 20.00
CA GLU A 27 1.50 23.61 20.39
C GLU A 27 1.72 22.09 20.21
N LEU A 28 2.41 21.71 19.14
CA LEU A 28 2.73 20.31 18.85
C LEU A 28 3.49 19.63 19.99
N ARG A 29 4.40 20.34 20.68
CA ARG A 29 5.16 19.79 21.82
C ARG A 29 4.24 19.39 22.96
N ASP A 30 3.31 20.28 23.34
CA ASP A 30 2.39 20.04 24.44
C ASP A 30 1.42 18.90 24.12
N TRP A 31 1.01 18.77 22.85
CA TRP A 31 0.23 17.63 22.42
C TRP A 31 1.04 16.32 22.49
N LEU A 32 2.27 16.30 21.96
CA LEU A 32 3.15 15.13 22.01
C LEU A 32 3.46 14.67 23.43
N GLN A 33 3.74 15.60 24.35
CA GLN A 33 3.95 15.28 25.77
C GLN A 33 2.73 14.62 26.40
N ARG A 34 1.50 15.09 26.06
CA ARG A 34 0.25 14.44 26.51
C ARG A 34 0.04 13.05 25.92
N GLN A 35 0.62 12.77 24.75
CA GLN A 35 0.68 11.42 24.16
C GLN A 35 1.80 10.55 24.76
N GLY A 36 2.54 11.05 25.76
CA GLY A 36 3.64 10.31 26.41
C GLY A 36 4.98 10.38 25.68
N VAL A 37 5.12 11.24 24.66
CA VAL A 37 6.38 11.44 23.94
C VAL A 37 7.31 12.30 24.79
N SER A 38 8.58 11.90 24.89
CA SER A 38 9.59 12.62 25.66
C SER A 38 9.72 14.09 25.19
N PRO A 39 9.83 15.07 26.12
CA PRO A 39 10.05 16.47 25.77
C PRO A 39 11.38 16.70 25.01
N ASP A 40 12.35 15.80 25.18
CA ASP A 40 13.67 15.87 24.53
C ASP A 40 13.65 15.36 23.08
N CYS A 41 12.51 14.87 22.59
CA CYS A 41 12.36 14.45 21.20
C CYS A 41 12.57 15.67 20.26
N PRO A 42 13.56 15.63 19.36
CA PRO A 42 13.80 16.72 18.42
C PRO A 42 12.63 16.82 17.43
N ILE A 43 12.04 18.00 17.26
CA ILE A 43 10.89 18.17 16.34
C ILE A 43 11.32 18.01 14.88
N GLU A 44 12.55 18.42 14.58
CA GLU A 44 13.18 18.32 13.27
C GLU A 44 13.29 16.88 12.78
N SER A 45 13.39 15.90 13.69
CA SER A 45 13.39 14.47 13.34
C SER A 45 11.98 13.89 13.15
N LEU A 46 10.93 14.72 13.22
CA LEU A 46 9.54 14.28 13.09
C LEU A 46 8.95 14.65 11.73
N PHE A 47 7.98 13.84 11.32
CA PHE A 47 7.08 14.09 10.21
C PHE A 47 5.64 13.99 10.71
N CYS A 48 4.77 14.93 10.32
CA CYS A 48 3.39 14.96 10.79
C CYS A 48 2.42 14.96 9.61
N LYS A 49 1.54 13.96 9.58
CA LYS A 49 0.36 13.91 8.72
C LYS A 49 -0.84 14.45 9.46
N TRP A 50 -1.73 15.14 8.75
CA TRP A 50 -3.01 15.53 9.32
C TRP A 50 -4.16 15.38 8.34
N LEU A 51 -5.33 15.10 8.90
CA LEU A 51 -6.62 15.03 8.23
C LEU A 51 -7.69 15.76 9.05
N PRO A 52 -8.89 16.03 8.50
CA PRO A 52 -10.06 16.38 9.32
C PRO A 52 -10.26 15.37 10.46
N GLY A 53 -10.68 15.83 11.65
CA GLY A 53 -10.79 14.97 12.84
C GLY A 53 -11.70 13.75 12.68
N ARG A 54 -12.69 13.82 11.78
CA ARG A 54 -13.56 12.68 11.43
C ARG A 54 -12.83 11.52 10.74
N ASP A 55 -11.63 11.76 10.21
CA ASP A 55 -10.83 10.77 9.48
C ASP A 55 -9.71 10.21 10.37
N LEU A 56 -9.86 10.24 11.70
CA LEU A 56 -8.87 9.74 12.66
C LEU A 56 -8.54 8.25 12.43
N GLU A 57 -9.57 7.43 12.23
CA GLU A 57 -9.39 5.99 12.08
C GLU A 57 -8.48 5.64 10.88
N ARG A 58 -8.45 6.48 9.85
CA ARG A 58 -7.56 6.32 8.69
C ARG A 58 -6.08 6.47 9.08
N LEU A 59 -5.76 7.41 9.97
CA LEU A 59 -4.40 7.58 10.47
C LEU A 59 -4.04 6.51 11.51
N GLU A 60 -5.01 6.06 12.30
CA GLU A 60 -4.83 4.94 13.23
C GLU A 60 -4.48 3.65 12.48
N ALA A 61 -5.16 3.37 11.37
CA ALA A 61 -4.84 2.23 10.52
C ALA A 61 -3.47 2.31 9.86
N GLU A 62 -3.03 3.48 9.42
CA GLU A 62 -1.68 3.62 8.88
C GLU A 62 -0.64 3.35 9.98
N ALA A 63 -0.85 3.88 11.19
CA ALA A 63 0.00 3.62 12.34
C ALA A 63 0.02 2.12 12.71
N GLU A 64 -1.13 1.47 12.72
CA GLU A 64 -1.27 0.03 12.97
C GLU A 64 -0.54 -0.79 11.90
N GLY A 65 -0.69 -0.43 10.62
CA GLY A 65 0.01 -1.08 9.51
C GLY A 65 1.54 -0.96 9.63
N LEU A 66 2.04 0.23 9.96
CA LEU A 66 3.46 0.44 10.23
C LEU A 66 3.93 -0.42 11.42
N GLN A 67 3.18 -0.45 12.52
CA GLN A 67 3.50 -1.29 13.69
C GLN A 67 3.52 -2.78 13.34
N ALA A 68 2.66 -3.24 12.44
CA ALA A 68 2.60 -4.62 12.00
C ALA A 68 3.79 -5.02 11.11
N LEU A 69 4.27 -4.11 10.26
CA LEU A 69 5.39 -4.37 9.33
C LEU A 69 6.76 -4.27 10.00
N ILE A 70 6.96 -3.31 10.90
CA ILE A 70 8.26 -3.01 11.54
C ILE A 70 8.98 -4.25 12.11
N PRO A 71 8.31 -5.18 12.82
CA PRO A 71 8.96 -6.39 13.36
C PRO A 71 9.61 -7.28 12.30
N TRP A 72 9.19 -7.18 11.04
CA TRP A 72 9.63 -8.03 9.92
C TRP A 72 10.57 -7.31 8.95
N ALA A 73 10.85 -6.02 9.20
CA ALA A 73 11.47 -5.15 8.22
C ALA A 73 12.99 -5.38 8.06
N ASP A 74 13.67 -5.90 9.09
CA ASP A 74 15.12 -6.09 9.11
C ASP A 74 15.87 -4.81 8.67
N GLU A 75 16.47 -4.79 7.49
CA GLU A 75 17.18 -3.63 6.92
C GLU A 75 16.27 -2.61 6.22
N LEU A 76 14.99 -2.93 6.01
CA LEU A 76 13.99 -2.05 5.41
C LEU A 76 13.54 -0.99 6.42
N VAL A 77 13.71 0.28 6.08
CA VAL A 77 13.28 1.38 6.94
C VAL A 77 11.81 1.68 6.71
N LEU A 78 11.03 1.66 7.78
CA LEU A 78 9.68 2.20 7.84
C LEU A 78 9.63 3.33 8.88
N PRO A 79 8.88 4.42 8.63
CA PRO A 79 8.78 5.49 9.60
C PRO A 79 8.01 5.00 10.83
N ARG A 80 8.62 5.07 12.01
CA ARG A 80 7.98 4.59 13.23
C ARG A 80 6.82 5.50 13.62
N PRO A 81 5.62 4.97 13.91
CA PRO A 81 4.54 5.74 14.47
C PRO A 81 4.83 6.10 15.92
N ILE A 82 4.94 7.41 16.19
CA ILE A 82 5.28 7.97 17.49
C ILE A 82 4.02 8.33 18.27
N ALA A 83 3.06 8.97 17.60
CA ALA A 83 1.78 9.33 18.20
C ALA A 83 0.70 9.45 17.12
N VAL A 84 -0.51 9.03 17.46
CA VAL A 84 -1.71 9.22 16.64
C VAL A 84 -2.84 9.71 17.53
N GLY A 85 -3.65 10.66 17.05
CA GLY A 85 -4.77 11.16 17.84
C GLY A 85 -5.40 12.43 17.29
N SER A 86 -6.35 12.98 18.03
CA SER A 86 -7.06 14.21 17.66
C SER A 86 -6.53 15.44 18.38
N ALA A 87 -6.50 16.57 17.67
CA ALA A 87 -6.24 17.89 18.22
C ALA A 87 -6.86 19.00 17.37
N ALA A 88 -7.50 19.97 18.01
CA ALA A 88 -8.06 21.17 17.35
C ALA A 88 -8.94 20.85 16.11
N GLY A 89 -9.75 19.79 16.19
CA GLY A 89 -10.62 19.36 15.09
C GLY A 89 -9.92 18.65 13.94
N ARG A 90 -8.64 18.27 14.12
CA ARG A 90 -7.83 17.49 13.17
C ARG A 90 -7.44 16.16 13.77
N ALA A 91 -7.27 15.16 12.91
CA ALA A 91 -6.55 13.95 13.23
C ALA A 91 -5.07 14.14 12.86
N LEU A 92 -4.17 13.62 13.67
CA LEU A 92 -2.72 13.73 13.52
C LEU A 92 -2.07 12.36 13.60
N LEU A 93 -1.06 12.14 12.78
CA LEU A 93 -0.12 11.02 12.87
C LEU A 93 1.29 11.57 12.80
N VAL A 94 2.04 11.38 13.88
CA VAL A 94 3.43 11.80 14.01
C VAL A 94 4.33 10.59 13.86
N LEU A 95 5.30 10.70 12.96
CA LEU A 95 6.20 9.65 12.53
C LEU A 95 7.66 10.09 12.65
N ASP A 96 8.60 9.14 12.64
CA ASP A 96 10.00 9.43 12.34
C ASP A 96 10.10 10.09 10.93
N ARG A 97 10.90 11.14 10.79
CA ARG A 97 11.19 11.77 9.49
C ARG A 97 12.12 10.90 8.68
N LEU A 98 11.76 10.65 7.42
CA LEU A 98 12.64 10.01 6.44
C LEU A 98 13.42 11.06 5.64
N GLU A 99 14.74 10.92 5.60
CA GLU A 99 15.60 11.73 4.73
C GLU A 99 15.77 11.06 3.37
N LEU A 100 14.83 11.32 2.46
CA LEU A 100 14.82 10.73 1.12
C LEU A 100 15.99 11.23 0.27
N GLY A 101 16.65 10.30 -0.43
CA GLY A 101 17.83 10.54 -1.28
C GLY A 101 17.60 10.24 -2.75
N GLY A 102 16.67 9.36 -3.11
CA GLY A 102 16.14 9.19 -4.47
C GLY A 102 17.01 8.47 -5.50
N ALA A 103 18.31 8.26 -5.25
CA ALA A 103 19.23 7.94 -6.35
C ALA A 103 20.43 7.05 -5.97
N ASP A 104 20.18 5.89 -5.36
CA ASP A 104 21.20 4.85 -5.22
C ASP A 104 20.74 3.51 -5.84
N PRO A 105 21.31 3.09 -6.99
CA PRO A 105 21.01 1.80 -7.60
C PRO A 105 21.26 0.60 -6.68
N VAL A 106 22.19 0.71 -5.72
CA VAL A 106 22.48 -0.35 -4.74
C VAL A 106 21.37 -0.40 -3.70
N GLY A 107 20.95 0.74 -3.14
CA GLY A 107 19.80 0.85 -2.25
C GLY A 107 18.51 0.26 -2.83
N TRP A 108 18.22 0.45 -4.12
CA TRP A 108 17.05 -0.19 -4.76
C TRP A 108 17.14 -1.72 -4.81
N GLN A 109 18.34 -2.27 -4.99
CA GLN A 109 18.54 -3.72 -4.90
C GLN A 109 18.39 -4.23 -3.45
N HIS A 110 18.88 -3.46 -2.47
CA HIS A 110 18.61 -3.75 -1.06
C HIS A 110 17.12 -3.72 -0.76
N LEU A 111 16.37 -2.77 -1.32
CA LEU A 111 14.91 -2.72 -1.17
C LEU A 111 14.24 -4.00 -1.67
N GLY A 112 14.65 -4.50 -2.84
CA GLY A 112 14.13 -5.75 -3.40
C GLY A 112 14.38 -6.96 -2.50
N ARG A 113 15.61 -7.11 -1.99
CA ARG A 113 15.98 -8.18 -1.05
C ARG A 113 15.24 -8.06 0.28
N ALA A 114 15.24 -6.88 0.87
CA ALA A 114 14.62 -6.61 2.17
C ALA A 114 13.11 -6.87 2.14
N LEU A 115 12.41 -6.43 1.07
CA LEU A 115 10.99 -6.71 0.90
C LEU A 115 10.70 -8.21 0.76
N ALA A 116 11.53 -8.95 0.01
CA ALA A 116 11.38 -10.41 -0.10
C ALA A 116 11.55 -11.12 1.25
N ARG A 117 12.49 -10.66 2.09
CA ARG A 117 12.69 -11.17 3.45
C ARG A 117 11.54 -10.82 4.38
N LEU A 118 10.99 -9.61 4.29
CA LEU A 118 9.81 -9.18 5.04
C LEU A 118 8.61 -10.10 4.73
N HIS A 119 8.30 -10.30 3.44
CA HIS A 119 7.22 -11.18 3.04
C HIS A 119 7.45 -12.61 3.55
N ARG A 120 8.68 -13.15 3.43
CA ARG A 120 8.96 -14.53 3.84
C ARG A 120 8.88 -14.71 5.35
N SER A 121 9.41 -13.77 6.12
CA SER A 121 9.45 -13.88 7.59
C SER A 121 8.06 -13.72 8.19
N SER A 122 7.25 -12.80 7.66
CA SER A 122 5.87 -12.60 8.11
C SER A 122 4.92 -13.75 7.71
N MET A 123 5.23 -14.47 6.64
CA MET A 123 4.52 -15.69 6.24
C MET A 123 4.66 -16.78 7.31
N ASP A 124 5.89 -17.05 7.76
CA ASP A 124 6.19 -18.16 8.70
C ASP A 124 5.52 -17.97 10.07
N ALA A 125 5.28 -16.72 10.47
CA ALA A 125 4.63 -16.36 11.74
C ALA A 125 3.17 -15.89 11.59
N GLY A 126 2.64 -15.88 10.37
CA GLY A 126 1.33 -15.35 10.05
C GLY A 126 0.17 -16.25 10.50
N PRO A 127 -1.08 -15.75 10.44
CA PRO A 127 -2.25 -16.49 10.89
C PRO A 127 -2.66 -17.64 9.95
N GLY A 128 -2.04 -17.75 8.76
CA GLY A 128 -2.43 -18.72 7.73
C GLY A 128 -3.73 -18.37 6.99
N PHE A 129 -4.26 -17.17 7.19
CA PHE A 129 -5.46 -16.64 6.53
C PHE A 129 -5.14 -15.31 5.84
N PHE A 130 -5.89 -15.01 4.77
CA PHE A 130 -5.82 -13.73 4.08
C PHE A 130 -6.75 -12.71 4.75
N GLY A 131 -6.35 -11.44 4.71
CA GLY A 131 -7.13 -10.32 5.20
C GLY A 131 -6.54 -9.60 6.40
N TRP A 132 -7.44 -8.95 7.12
CA TRP A 132 -7.14 -8.13 8.30
C TRP A 132 -8.35 -8.09 9.22
N GLU A 133 -8.14 -7.78 10.50
CA GLU A 133 -9.25 -7.62 11.44
C GLU A 133 -10.03 -6.33 11.16
N GLY A 134 -11.19 -6.45 10.52
CA GLY A 134 -12.05 -5.32 10.18
C GLY A 134 -11.53 -4.46 9.03
N ASP A 135 -12.37 -3.56 8.56
CA ASP A 135 -12.08 -2.68 7.43
C ASP A 135 -10.89 -1.76 7.72
N ARG A 136 -10.09 -1.48 6.69
CA ARG A 136 -8.97 -0.53 6.71
C ARG A 136 -9.09 0.41 5.52
N TRP A 137 -8.00 1.08 5.15
CA TRP A 137 -7.99 2.09 4.10
C TRP A 137 -6.97 1.75 3.00
N ILE A 138 -7.30 2.14 1.76
CA ILE A 138 -6.40 2.17 0.61
C ILE A 138 -6.51 3.56 -0.03
N GLY A 139 -5.57 4.44 0.32
CA GLY A 139 -5.76 5.87 0.12
C GLY A 139 -6.99 6.36 0.89
N ALA A 140 -7.91 7.08 0.23
CA ALA A 140 -9.15 7.55 0.85
C ALA A 140 -10.32 6.54 0.76
N GLY A 141 -10.12 5.41 0.07
CA GLY A 141 -11.11 4.35 -0.06
C GLY A 141 -11.07 3.38 1.12
N ILE A 142 -12.19 2.71 1.38
CA ILE A 142 -12.22 1.57 2.31
C ILE A 142 -11.61 0.35 1.62
N GLN A 143 -10.75 -0.34 2.36
CA GLN A 143 -10.26 -1.67 2.02
C GLN A 143 -10.95 -2.67 2.95
N ARG A 144 -11.83 -3.51 2.39
CA ARG A 144 -12.58 -4.47 3.20
C ARG A 144 -11.67 -5.44 3.92
N GLY A 145 -11.95 -5.63 5.20
CA GLY A 145 -11.30 -6.63 6.03
C GLY A 145 -12.15 -7.89 6.19
N GLY A 146 -11.74 -8.70 7.17
CA GLY A 146 -12.31 -10.03 7.42
C GLY A 146 -11.38 -11.13 6.91
N TRP A 147 -11.27 -12.19 7.71
CA TRP A 147 -10.40 -13.32 7.42
C TRP A 147 -11.01 -14.25 6.38
N GLU A 148 -10.17 -14.73 5.46
CA GLU A 148 -10.54 -15.71 4.45
C GLU A 148 -9.42 -16.75 4.26
N SER A 149 -9.83 -17.99 3.98
CA SER A 149 -8.92 -19.12 3.77
C SER A 149 -8.50 -19.31 2.31
N SER A 150 -9.32 -18.84 1.36
CA SER A 150 -9.08 -18.92 -0.08
C SER A 150 -8.58 -17.58 -0.63
N TRP A 151 -7.46 -17.62 -1.35
CA TRP A 151 -6.90 -16.42 -1.96
C TRP A 151 -7.82 -15.85 -3.04
N GLY A 152 -8.34 -16.69 -3.92
CA GLY A 152 -9.25 -16.29 -4.99
C GLY A 152 -10.50 -15.65 -4.43
N ARG A 153 -11.11 -16.26 -3.41
CA ARG A 153 -12.30 -15.73 -2.75
C ARG A 153 -12.02 -14.41 -2.05
N PHE A 154 -10.90 -14.31 -1.34
CA PHE A 154 -10.49 -13.07 -0.67
C PHE A 154 -10.34 -11.93 -1.68
N PHE A 155 -9.55 -12.16 -2.73
CA PHE A 155 -9.24 -11.13 -3.73
C PHE A 155 -10.47 -10.75 -4.56
N CYS A 156 -11.25 -11.73 -5.04
CA CYS A 156 -12.44 -11.45 -5.85
C CYS A 156 -13.54 -10.75 -5.05
N ARG A 157 -13.77 -11.13 -3.78
CA ARG A 157 -14.85 -10.53 -2.98
C ARG A 157 -14.43 -9.23 -2.30
N GLN A 158 -13.35 -9.26 -1.52
CA GLN A 158 -12.95 -8.17 -0.62
C GLN A 158 -12.03 -7.14 -1.28
N ARG A 159 -11.52 -7.41 -2.49
CA ARG A 159 -10.79 -6.42 -3.30
C ARG A 159 -11.64 -6.02 -4.50
N LEU A 160 -11.71 -6.85 -5.53
CA LEU A 160 -12.36 -6.46 -6.80
C LEU A 160 -13.87 -6.21 -6.65
N GLY A 161 -14.60 -7.12 -6.01
CA GLY A 161 -16.06 -7.07 -5.90
C GLY A 161 -16.56 -5.83 -5.16
N ASP A 162 -15.90 -5.43 -4.08
CA ASP A 162 -16.20 -4.19 -3.36
C ASP A 162 -15.97 -2.96 -4.25
N GLN A 163 -14.83 -2.89 -4.94
CA GLN A 163 -14.52 -1.77 -5.83
C GLN A 163 -15.48 -1.66 -7.02
N PHE A 164 -15.88 -2.78 -7.61
CA PHE A 164 -16.92 -2.82 -8.65
C PHE A 164 -18.27 -2.35 -8.09
N SER A 165 -18.64 -2.79 -6.89
CA SER A 165 -19.89 -2.38 -6.25
C SER A 165 -19.91 -0.87 -5.98
N CYS A 166 -18.80 -0.29 -5.51
CA CYS A 166 -18.66 1.15 -5.35
C CYS A 166 -18.79 1.93 -6.67
N LEU A 167 -18.23 1.43 -7.77
CA LEU A 167 -18.37 2.06 -9.09
C LEU A 167 -19.80 1.94 -9.62
N ALA A 168 -20.46 0.81 -9.39
CA ALA A 168 -21.84 0.61 -9.81
C ALA A 168 -22.81 1.61 -9.13
N LEU A 169 -22.58 1.92 -7.85
CA LEU A 169 -23.31 2.97 -7.13
C LEU A 169 -23.08 4.38 -7.72
N GLN A 170 -21.96 4.58 -8.42
CA GLN A 170 -21.64 5.80 -9.17
C GLN A 170 -22.12 5.75 -10.63
N GLY A 171 -22.82 4.70 -11.05
CA GLY A 171 -23.32 4.52 -12.41
C GLY A 171 -22.28 3.98 -13.40
N LEU A 172 -21.15 3.45 -12.92
CA LEU A 172 -20.10 2.86 -13.73
C LEU A 172 -20.08 1.34 -13.54
N GLN A 173 -20.38 0.59 -14.59
CA GLN A 173 -20.39 -0.87 -14.56
C GLN A 173 -19.86 -1.44 -15.88
N TRP A 174 -19.13 -2.55 -15.78
CA TRP A 174 -18.72 -3.36 -16.93
C TRP A 174 -19.61 -4.58 -17.01
N GLN A 175 -20.16 -4.88 -18.18
CA GLN A 175 -21.07 -6.02 -18.35
C GLN A 175 -20.37 -7.35 -18.04
N GLU A 176 -19.06 -7.39 -18.22
CA GLU A 176 -18.23 -8.57 -18.03
C GLU A 176 -17.69 -8.73 -16.60
N SER A 177 -18.05 -7.84 -15.66
CA SER A 177 -17.55 -7.92 -14.27
C SER A 177 -17.91 -9.24 -13.58
N ASP A 178 -19.13 -9.71 -13.78
CA ASP A 178 -19.63 -10.92 -13.13
C ASP A 178 -18.93 -12.16 -13.70
N GLU A 179 -18.84 -12.27 -15.04
CA GLU A 179 -18.08 -13.34 -15.70
C GLU A 179 -16.61 -13.32 -15.28
N LEU A 180 -16.01 -12.12 -15.17
CA LEU A 180 -14.63 -11.98 -14.73
C LEU A 180 -14.45 -12.54 -13.33
N LEU A 181 -15.27 -12.13 -12.36
CA LEU A 181 -15.15 -12.58 -10.97
C LEU A 181 -15.39 -14.09 -10.84
N GLU A 182 -16.40 -14.64 -11.53
CA GLU A 182 -16.71 -16.07 -11.53
C GLU A 182 -15.56 -16.94 -12.07
N ARG A 183 -14.85 -16.47 -13.10
CA ARG A 183 -13.71 -17.18 -13.68
C ARG A 183 -12.41 -16.95 -12.92
N LEU A 184 -12.22 -15.76 -12.37
CA LEU A 184 -10.98 -15.34 -11.72
C LEU A 184 -10.80 -16.02 -10.36
N GLU A 185 -11.87 -16.18 -9.57
CA GLU A 185 -11.81 -16.81 -8.25
C GLU A 185 -11.16 -18.21 -8.29
N PRO A 186 -11.67 -19.20 -9.05
CA PRO A 186 -11.06 -20.52 -9.10
C PRO A 186 -9.67 -20.52 -9.77
N TRP A 187 -9.40 -19.58 -10.67
CA TRP A 187 -8.08 -19.46 -11.31
C TRP A 187 -7.02 -18.95 -10.33
N LEU A 188 -7.35 -18.00 -9.47
CA LEU A 188 -6.47 -17.54 -8.39
C LEU A 188 -6.32 -18.61 -7.30
N ASP A 189 -7.34 -19.40 -7.01
CA ASP A 189 -7.22 -20.49 -6.03
C ASP A 189 -6.28 -21.62 -6.47
N GLN A 190 -6.08 -21.82 -7.78
CA GLN A 190 -5.06 -22.74 -8.29
C GLN A 190 -3.64 -22.27 -7.94
N HIS A 191 -3.44 -20.98 -7.66
CA HIS A 191 -2.14 -20.44 -7.30
C HIS A 191 -1.68 -20.89 -5.90
N GLN A 192 -2.62 -21.04 -4.95
CA GLN A 192 -2.35 -21.40 -3.55
C GLN A 192 -1.17 -20.63 -2.92
N PRO A 193 -1.13 -19.28 -3.00
CA PRO A 193 -0.07 -18.53 -2.37
C PRO A 193 -0.17 -18.69 -0.85
N PRO A 194 0.95 -18.66 -0.13
CA PRO A 194 0.90 -18.51 1.32
C PRO A 194 0.52 -17.06 1.68
N ALA A 195 -0.21 -16.88 2.78
CA ALA A 195 -0.56 -15.56 3.29
C ALA A 195 0.65 -14.93 3.99
N CYS A 196 1.06 -13.74 3.57
CA CYS A 196 2.14 -12.97 4.19
C CYS A 196 1.73 -11.51 4.37
N LEU A 197 2.38 -10.77 5.27
CA LEU A 197 2.13 -9.33 5.37
C LEU A 197 2.66 -8.65 4.12
N VAL A 198 1.81 -7.88 3.47
CA VAL A 198 2.18 -7.01 2.34
C VAL A 198 2.09 -5.55 2.75
N HIS A 199 2.85 -4.70 2.08
CA HIS A 199 2.70 -3.24 2.17
C HIS A 199 1.32 -2.79 1.70
N GLY A 200 0.80 -3.38 0.62
CA GLY A 200 -0.57 -3.20 0.13
C GLY A 200 -0.80 -1.94 -0.72
N ASP A 201 0.11 -0.97 -0.70
CA ASP A 201 0.11 0.21 -1.57
C ASP A 201 1.54 0.54 -2.07
N LEU A 202 2.30 -0.47 -2.51
CA LEU A 202 3.72 -0.32 -2.86
C LEU A 202 3.91 0.15 -4.31
N TRP A 203 3.87 1.46 -4.55
CA TRP A 203 4.16 2.07 -5.87
C TRP A 203 5.34 3.04 -5.76
N PRO A 204 5.88 3.59 -6.87
CA PRO A 204 7.02 4.51 -6.83
C PRO A 204 6.86 5.74 -5.92
N GLY A 205 5.63 6.11 -5.54
CA GLY A 205 5.38 7.20 -4.60
C GLY A 205 5.53 6.82 -3.12
N ASN A 206 5.60 5.53 -2.79
CA ASN A 206 5.59 4.98 -1.43
C ASN A 206 6.85 4.15 -1.10
N ALA A 207 7.87 4.24 -1.95
CA ALA A 207 9.14 3.55 -1.77
C ALA A 207 10.28 4.47 -2.23
N ASP A 208 11.40 4.44 -1.51
CA ASP A 208 12.58 5.23 -1.85
C ASP A 208 13.84 4.63 -1.22
N VAL A 209 14.98 5.29 -1.44
CA VAL A 209 16.24 5.07 -0.75
C VAL A 209 16.59 6.33 0.02
N LEU A 210 16.93 6.16 1.30
CA LEU A 210 17.39 7.24 2.16
C LEU A 210 18.73 7.83 1.68
N ARG A 211 19.07 9.03 2.14
CA ARG A 211 20.35 9.69 1.83
C ARG A 211 21.59 8.86 2.21
N ASP A 212 21.46 7.96 3.18
CA ASP A 212 22.53 7.06 3.62
C ASP A 212 22.55 5.71 2.88
N GLY A 213 21.69 5.54 1.85
CA GLY A 213 21.64 4.34 1.02
C GLY A 213 20.72 3.22 1.53
N ARG A 214 20.10 3.38 2.71
CA ARG A 214 19.17 2.37 3.24
C ARG A 214 17.84 2.39 2.48
N PRO A 215 17.24 1.22 2.18
CA PRO A 215 15.94 1.16 1.53
C PRO A 215 14.82 1.58 2.48
N CYS A 216 13.79 2.27 1.99
CA CYS A 216 12.63 2.62 2.79
C CYS A 216 11.30 2.50 2.04
N VAL A 217 10.25 2.17 2.80
CA VAL A 217 8.85 2.19 2.34
C VAL A 217 7.99 2.92 3.37
N PHE A 218 6.89 3.50 2.92
CA PHE A 218 6.01 4.32 3.74
C PHE A 218 4.59 4.35 3.16
N ASP A 219 3.63 4.77 3.98
CA ASP A 219 2.20 4.89 3.63
C ASP A 219 1.55 3.53 3.29
N PRO A 220 1.63 2.52 4.18
CA PRO A 220 1.13 1.18 3.87
C PRO A 220 -0.40 1.07 4.00
N ALA A 221 -0.95 0.10 3.26
CA ALA A 221 -2.34 -0.37 3.33
C ALA A 221 -2.35 -1.88 3.66
N VAL A 222 -1.79 -2.23 4.82
CA VAL A 222 -1.39 -3.59 5.21
C VAL A 222 -2.56 -4.57 5.23
N SER A 223 -2.28 -5.79 4.76
CA SER A 223 -3.08 -6.98 5.05
C SER A 223 -2.23 -8.24 4.89
N TYR A 224 -2.72 -9.39 5.35
CA TYR A 224 -2.17 -10.68 4.92
C TYR A 224 -2.70 -11.01 3.51
N SER A 225 -1.81 -11.13 2.53
CA SER A 225 -2.14 -11.33 1.12
C SER A 225 -1.07 -12.17 0.40
N ASP A 226 -1.31 -12.48 -0.88
CA ASP A 226 -0.27 -12.92 -1.79
C ASP A 226 0.78 -11.81 -1.98
N ARG A 227 2.07 -12.13 -1.78
CA ARG A 227 3.20 -11.21 -1.97
C ARG A 227 3.28 -10.60 -3.38
N GLU A 228 2.68 -11.27 -4.37
CA GLU A 228 2.67 -10.78 -5.75
C GLU A 228 1.90 -9.46 -5.90
N VAL A 229 0.99 -9.11 -4.97
CA VAL A 229 0.23 -7.84 -5.04
C VAL A 229 1.15 -6.62 -4.92
N ASP A 230 2.13 -6.66 -4.02
CA ASP A 230 3.11 -5.57 -3.86
C ASP A 230 4.00 -5.45 -5.09
N ILE A 231 4.42 -6.58 -5.66
CA ILE A 231 5.25 -6.58 -6.87
C ILE A 231 4.48 -6.09 -8.09
N ALA A 232 3.19 -6.43 -8.17
CA ALA A 232 2.32 -5.93 -9.21
C ALA A 232 2.20 -4.40 -9.12
N MET A 233 1.86 -3.87 -7.94
CA MET A 233 1.73 -2.43 -7.70
C MET A 233 3.05 -1.69 -7.93
N ALA A 234 4.19 -2.29 -7.56
CA ALA A 234 5.52 -1.71 -7.76
C ALA A 234 5.85 -1.50 -9.25
N SER A 235 5.17 -2.20 -10.15
CA SER A 235 5.33 -2.06 -11.61
C SER A 235 4.44 -0.98 -12.22
N MET A 236 3.50 -0.41 -11.46
CA MET A 236 2.59 0.63 -11.94
C MET A 236 3.26 2.00 -12.02
N PHE A 237 2.66 2.91 -12.80
CA PHE A 237 3.05 4.33 -12.87
C PHE A 237 4.51 4.59 -13.26
N GLY A 238 5.05 3.76 -14.16
CA GLY A 238 6.45 3.84 -14.60
C GLY A 238 7.38 2.84 -13.89
N GLY A 239 6.90 2.25 -12.79
CA GLY A 239 7.54 1.16 -12.09
C GLY A 239 8.77 1.56 -11.27
N LEU A 240 9.09 0.74 -10.25
CA LEU A 240 10.36 0.83 -9.55
C LEU A 240 11.55 0.46 -10.47
N PRO A 241 12.79 0.85 -10.13
CA PRO A 241 13.96 0.51 -10.95
C PRO A 241 14.12 -1.00 -11.14
N GLN A 242 14.61 -1.43 -12.30
CA GLN A 242 14.72 -2.88 -12.60
C GLN A 242 15.63 -3.65 -11.62
N GLY A 243 16.58 -2.96 -10.98
CA GLY A 243 17.42 -3.54 -9.92
C GLY A 243 16.60 -4.05 -8.72
N PHE A 244 15.50 -3.37 -8.37
CA PHE A 244 14.57 -3.82 -7.32
C PHE A 244 13.94 -5.17 -7.69
N PHE A 245 13.34 -5.26 -8.88
CA PHE A 245 12.64 -6.49 -9.31
C PHE A 245 13.58 -7.68 -9.44
N ARG A 246 14.78 -7.49 -10.01
CA ARG A 246 15.78 -8.56 -10.11
C ARG A 246 16.21 -9.04 -8.73
N ALA A 247 16.54 -8.11 -7.84
CA ALA A 247 17.02 -8.44 -6.50
C ALA A 247 15.94 -9.14 -5.65
N TYR A 248 14.68 -8.72 -5.76
CA TYR A 248 13.56 -9.41 -5.13
C TYR A 248 13.41 -10.84 -5.67
N ASN A 249 13.45 -11.02 -6.99
CA ASN A 249 13.29 -12.33 -7.61
C ASN A 249 14.50 -13.26 -7.34
N ASP A 250 15.70 -12.72 -7.18
CA ASP A 250 16.89 -13.50 -6.79
C ASP A 250 16.78 -14.01 -5.33
N GLU A 251 16.22 -13.20 -4.43
CA GLU A 251 16.00 -13.57 -3.02
C GLU A 251 14.80 -14.52 -2.84
N TRP A 252 13.68 -14.23 -3.52
CA TRP A 252 12.48 -15.05 -3.52
C TRP A 252 11.77 -15.10 -4.89
N PRO A 253 12.15 -16.08 -5.74
CA PRO A 253 11.64 -16.17 -7.10
C PRO A 253 10.12 -16.21 -7.18
N LEU A 254 9.54 -15.39 -8.06
CA LEU A 254 8.10 -15.40 -8.32
C LEU A 254 7.69 -16.70 -9.03
N PRO A 255 6.58 -17.33 -8.63
CA PRO A 255 6.13 -18.57 -9.25
C PRO A 255 5.63 -18.33 -10.67
N ALA A 256 5.57 -19.42 -11.45
CA ALA A 256 5.02 -19.37 -12.80
C ALA A 256 3.60 -18.76 -12.81
N GLY A 257 3.30 -17.98 -13.84
CA GLY A 257 2.02 -17.29 -13.97
C GLY A 257 1.95 -15.90 -13.34
N ALA A 258 3.02 -15.43 -12.66
CA ALA A 258 3.03 -14.14 -11.97
C ALA A 258 2.74 -12.95 -12.92
N GLU A 259 3.24 -12.97 -14.15
CA GLU A 259 2.95 -11.92 -15.14
C GLU A 259 1.47 -11.86 -15.53
N GLN A 260 0.78 -13.00 -15.57
CA GLN A 260 -0.65 -13.05 -15.82
C GLN A 260 -1.43 -12.56 -14.60
N ARG A 261 -1.06 -13.00 -13.39
CA ARG A 261 -1.71 -12.60 -12.13
C ARG A 261 -1.51 -11.11 -11.83
N ARG A 262 -0.38 -10.53 -12.22
CA ARG A 262 -0.10 -9.08 -12.15
C ARG A 262 -1.20 -8.24 -12.79
N VAL A 263 -1.83 -8.71 -13.87
CA VAL A 263 -2.95 -7.99 -14.51
C VAL A 263 -4.16 -7.92 -13.56
N ALA A 264 -4.44 -9.00 -12.82
CA ALA A 264 -5.53 -9.06 -11.85
C ALA A 264 -5.24 -8.17 -10.63
N TYR A 265 -4.00 -8.23 -10.13
CA TYR A 265 -3.57 -7.42 -8.99
C TYR A 265 -3.56 -5.93 -9.30
N ASN A 266 -3.10 -5.52 -10.48
CA ASN A 266 -3.14 -4.13 -10.91
C ASN A 266 -4.58 -3.64 -11.20
N LEU A 267 -5.49 -4.52 -11.62
CA LEU A 267 -6.90 -4.15 -11.80
C LEU A 267 -7.51 -3.63 -10.49
N PHE A 268 -7.17 -4.20 -9.33
CA PHE A 268 -7.63 -3.69 -8.03
C PHE A 268 -7.26 -2.21 -7.84
N HIS A 269 -6.01 -1.85 -8.09
CA HIS A 269 -5.56 -0.46 -7.95
C HIS A 269 -6.19 0.46 -9.01
N PHE A 270 -6.38 -0.01 -10.25
CA PHE A 270 -7.09 0.78 -11.26
C PHE A 270 -8.54 1.05 -10.88
N LEU A 271 -9.25 0.06 -10.32
CA LEU A 271 -10.62 0.26 -9.83
C LEU A 271 -10.66 1.24 -8.65
N ASN A 272 -9.72 1.12 -7.70
CA ASN A 272 -9.59 2.09 -6.61
C ASN A 272 -9.35 3.51 -7.12
N HIS A 273 -8.43 3.68 -8.08
CA HIS A 273 -8.15 4.99 -8.68
C HIS A 273 -9.34 5.51 -9.50
N ALA A 274 -10.11 4.63 -10.15
CA ALA A 274 -11.34 5.00 -10.83
C ALA A 274 -12.42 5.48 -9.85
N ASN A 275 -12.56 4.82 -8.69
CA ASN A 275 -13.47 5.25 -7.62
C ASN A 275 -13.11 6.63 -7.05
N LEU A 276 -11.80 6.91 -6.90
CA LEU A 276 -11.33 8.16 -6.29
C LEU A 276 -11.21 9.33 -7.28
N PHE A 277 -10.82 9.05 -8.53
CA PHE A 277 -10.37 10.07 -9.48
C PHE A 277 -11.06 9.98 -10.85
N GLY A 278 -11.73 8.87 -11.17
CA GLY A 278 -12.37 8.65 -12.47
C GLY A 278 -11.42 8.78 -13.66
N GLY A 279 -11.90 9.38 -14.75
CA GLY A 279 -11.07 9.74 -15.91
C GLY A 279 -10.36 8.55 -16.57
N SER A 280 -9.06 8.71 -16.86
CA SER A 280 -8.26 7.70 -17.59
C SER A 280 -8.15 6.33 -16.89
N TYR A 281 -8.42 6.26 -15.59
CA TYR A 281 -8.43 5.00 -14.84
C TYR A 281 -9.59 4.08 -15.24
N ILE A 282 -10.72 4.64 -15.67
CA ILE A 282 -11.87 3.87 -16.18
C ILE A 282 -11.48 3.09 -17.44
N ALA A 283 -10.77 3.74 -18.38
CA ALA A 283 -10.26 3.07 -19.59
C ALA A 283 -9.18 2.01 -19.27
N SER A 284 -8.39 2.24 -18.22
CA SER A 284 -7.39 1.27 -17.73
C SER A 284 -8.06 0.03 -17.13
N CYS A 285 -9.17 0.20 -16.42
CA CYS A 285 -10.00 -0.91 -15.93
C CYS A 285 -10.55 -1.73 -17.09
N GLU A 286 -11.18 -1.08 -18.09
CA GLU A 286 -11.73 -1.76 -19.27
C GLU A 286 -10.68 -2.59 -20.02
N THR A 287 -9.49 -2.02 -20.20
CA THR A 287 -8.36 -2.72 -20.83
C THR A 287 -7.93 -3.95 -20.02
N SER A 288 -7.79 -3.80 -18.71
CA SER A 288 -7.38 -4.88 -17.79
C SER A 288 -8.41 -6.00 -17.73
N ILE A 289 -9.71 -5.66 -17.66
CA ILE A 289 -10.83 -6.63 -17.69
C ILE A 289 -10.80 -7.46 -18.97
N ARG A 290 -10.68 -6.81 -20.13
CA ARG A 290 -10.60 -7.50 -21.43
C ARG A 290 -9.37 -8.41 -21.53
N GLN A 291 -8.22 -7.95 -21.02
CA GLN A 291 -6.99 -8.76 -21.02
C GLN A 291 -7.14 -9.99 -20.12
N LEU A 292 -7.68 -9.83 -18.92
CA LEU A 292 -7.91 -10.95 -17.99
C LEU A 292 -8.87 -11.97 -18.55
N LEU A 293 -10.00 -11.54 -19.13
CA LEU A 293 -10.94 -12.47 -19.76
C LEU A 293 -10.32 -13.26 -20.90
N ARG A 294 -9.42 -12.66 -21.69
CA ARG A 294 -8.66 -13.40 -22.72
C ARG A 294 -7.75 -14.46 -22.09
N ILE A 295 -7.03 -14.12 -21.02
CA ILE A 295 -6.16 -15.07 -20.30
C ILE A 295 -7.00 -16.23 -19.74
N LEU A 296 -8.08 -15.93 -19.03
CA LEU A 296 -8.94 -16.91 -18.36
C LEU A 296 -9.65 -17.84 -19.35
N ARG A 297 -10.07 -17.32 -20.51
CA ARG A 297 -10.69 -18.12 -21.57
C ARG A 297 -9.67 -19.00 -22.32
N ALA A 298 -8.43 -18.54 -22.48
CA ALA A 298 -7.39 -19.32 -23.14
C ALA A 298 -6.92 -20.52 -22.30
N GLY A 299 -6.94 -20.42 -20.96
CA GLY A 299 -6.60 -21.52 -20.05
C GLY A 299 -7.73 -22.50 -19.74
N SER A 300 -8.93 -22.28 -20.29
CA SER A 300 -10.11 -23.15 -20.11
C SER A 300 -10.28 -24.22 -21.21
N ASN A 301 -9.36 -24.27 -22.18
CA ASN A 301 -9.28 -25.26 -23.25
C ASN A 301 -8.12 -26.23 -23.02
#